data_AF-F9DMC4-F1
#
_entry.id   AF-F9DMC4-F1
#
_cell.length_a   1.000
_cell.length_b   1.000
_cell.length_c   1.000
_cell.angle_alpha   90.00
_cell.angle_beta   90.00
_cell.angle_gamma   90.00
#
_symmetry.space_group_name_H-M   'P 1'
#
loop_
_entity.id
_entity.type
_entity.pdbx_description
1 polymer ?
#
loop_
_entity_poly.entity_id
_entity_poly.type
_entity_poly.pdbx_seq_one_letter_code
_entity_poly.pdbx_strand_id
1 'polypeptide(L)'
;MKKILSVAFLLMLSVALYAQKEVTKFLGIPVDGSKSSMIQKLKNKGFVYDPSADYLKGEFNGQQVDVFIATNNNKVYRIMVCDKNNWDEGQIKIRYNTLCRQFANNQKYVPISAEELSDREDISYEMTVHKKKYQATYVQLPADDDLSKRLVWFTISKFNGEYYITMYYDNEFNRAQGEDL
;
A
#
# COMPACT_ATOMS: atom_id res chain seq x y z
N MET A 1 -42.72 -3.78 21.95
CA MET A 1 -42.05 -2.74 21.13
C MET A 1 -40.55 -2.66 21.37
N LYS A 2 -40.06 -2.41 22.60
CA LYS A 2 -38.60 -2.31 22.89
C LYS A 2 -37.80 -3.54 22.44
N LYS A 3 -38.28 -4.76 22.73
CA LYS A 3 -37.61 -6.02 22.29
C LYS A 3 -37.55 -6.19 20.77
N ILE A 4 -38.61 -5.77 20.06
CA ILE A 4 -38.67 -5.85 18.59
C ILE A 4 -37.70 -4.85 17.95
N LEU A 5 -37.63 -3.62 18.49
CA LEU A 5 -36.64 -2.63 18.05
C LEU A 5 -35.20 -3.11 18.26
N SER A 6 -34.91 -3.73 19.41
CA SER A 6 -33.57 -4.27 19.69
C SER A 6 -33.16 -5.38 18.73
N VAL A 7 -34.10 -6.28 18.38
CA VAL A 7 -33.85 -7.36 17.39
C VAL A 7 -33.64 -6.78 15.99
N ALA A 8 -34.46 -5.82 15.57
CA ALA A 8 -34.28 -5.14 14.28
C ALA A 8 -32.94 -4.40 14.20
N PHE A 9 -32.51 -3.75 15.28
CA PHE A 9 -31.21 -3.07 15.35
C PHE A 9 -30.03 -4.06 15.26
N LEU A 10 -30.09 -5.20 15.97
CA LEU A 10 -29.09 -6.25 15.88
C LEU A 10 -29.00 -6.85 14.47
N LEU A 11 -30.15 -7.05 13.80
CA LEU A 11 -30.20 -7.53 12.42
C LEU A 11 -29.57 -6.53 11.43
N MET A 12 -29.84 -5.23 11.59
CA MET A 12 -29.21 -4.19 10.78
C MET A 12 -27.70 -4.15 10.97
N LEU A 13 -27.23 -4.29 12.22
CA LEU A 13 -25.80 -4.40 12.55
C LEU A 13 -25.17 -5.64 11.90
N SER A 14 -25.81 -6.80 11.96
CA SER A 14 -25.28 -8.01 11.33
C SER A 14 -25.19 -7.86 9.81
N VAL A 15 -26.22 -7.31 9.15
CA VAL A 15 -26.20 -7.08 7.69
C VAL A 15 -25.11 -6.08 7.32
N ALA A 16 -24.92 -5.01 8.10
CA ALA A 16 -23.85 -4.04 7.86
C ALA A 16 -22.45 -4.65 8.02
N LEU A 17 -22.25 -5.54 9.00
CA LEU A 17 -21.00 -6.27 9.19
C LEU A 17 -20.73 -7.24 8.03
N TYR A 18 -21.77 -7.96 7.55
CA TYR A 18 -21.65 -8.85 6.39
C TYR A 18 -21.38 -8.09 5.08
N ALA A 19 -21.85 -6.84 4.96
CA ALA A 19 -21.61 -6.01 3.79
C ALA A 19 -20.21 -5.36 3.78
N GLN A 20 -19.46 -5.45 4.89
CA GLN A 20 -18.13 -4.86 4.97
C GLN A 20 -17.14 -5.71 4.19
N LYS A 21 -16.80 -5.26 2.98
CA LYS A 21 -15.77 -5.90 2.15
C LYS A 21 -14.43 -5.84 2.87
N GLU A 22 -13.69 -6.94 2.82
CA GLU A 22 -12.30 -6.96 3.24
C GLU A 22 -11.46 -6.22 2.20
N VAL A 23 -10.92 -5.07 2.60
CA VAL A 23 -10.08 -4.19 1.76
C VAL A 23 -8.62 -4.27 2.20
N THR A 24 -7.71 -3.77 1.37
CA THR A 24 -6.29 -3.64 1.74
C THR A 24 -6.13 -2.86 3.03
N LYS A 25 -5.25 -3.32 3.91
CA LYS A 25 -4.92 -2.69 5.18
C LYS A 25 -3.44 -2.28 5.19
N PHE A 26 -3.19 -1.02 5.49
CA PHE A 26 -1.86 -0.49 5.79
C PHE A 26 -1.72 -0.32 7.30
N LEU A 27 -0.75 -1.00 7.93
CA LEU A 27 -0.58 -1.02 9.40
C LEU A 27 -1.84 -1.46 10.18
N GLY A 28 -2.65 -2.32 9.56
CA GLY A 28 -3.95 -2.78 10.08
C GLY A 28 -5.09 -1.79 9.88
N ILE A 29 -4.84 -0.61 9.28
CA ILE A 29 -5.85 0.38 8.95
C ILE A 29 -6.40 0.08 7.55
N PRO A 30 -7.72 -0.13 7.38
CA PRO A 30 -8.34 -0.24 6.07
C PRO A 30 -8.04 0.98 5.20
N VAL A 31 -7.53 0.76 3.99
CA VAL A 31 -7.30 1.79 2.96
C VAL A 31 -8.65 2.20 2.36
N ASP A 32 -9.41 2.95 3.15
CA ASP A 32 -10.77 3.40 2.85
C ASP A 32 -11.13 4.62 3.74
N GLY A 33 -12.32 5.19 3.53
CA GLY A 33 -12.82 6.36 4.24
C GLY A 33 -12.22 7.65 3.71
N SER A 34 -12.39 8.76 4.45
CA SER A 34 -11.87 10.06 4.02
C SER A 34 -10.37 10.22 4.27
N LYS A 35 -9.72 11.11 3.49
CA LYS A 35 -8.32 11.50 3.72
C LYS A 35 -8.07 12.00 5.14
N SER A 36 -8.96 12.85 5.66
CA SER A 36 -8.84 13.38 7.03
C SER A 36 -8.88 12.28 8.10
N SER A 37 -9.77 11.29 7.95
CA SER A 37 -9.84 10.13 8.84
C SER A 37 -8.56 9.29 8.76
N MET A 38 -8.06 9.05 7.55
CA MET A 38 -6.81 8.31 7.34
C MET A 38 -5.61 9.01 7.98
N ILE A 39 -5.49 10.34 7.83
CA ILE A 39 -4.44 11.13 8.49
C ILE A 39 -4.47 10.92 10.01
N GLN A 40 -5.64 11.00 10.66
CA GLN A 40 -5.73 10.80 12.11
C GLN A 40 -5.33 9.37 12.53
N LYS A 41 -5.77 8.36 11.76
CA LYS A 41 -5.41 6.96 12.04
C LYS A 41 -3.89 6.73 11.91
N LEU A 42 -3.24 7.35 10.94
CA LEU A 42 -1.79 7.25 10.76
C LEU A 42 -1.01 8.05 11.82
N LYS A 43 -1.51 9.21 12.26
CA LYS A 43 -0.95 9.91 13.42
C LYS A 43 -0.95 9.05 14.67
N ASN A 44 -2.00 8.28 14.90
CA ASN A 44 -2.08 7.31 16.00
C ASN A 44 -1.10 6.12 15.84
N LYS A 45 -0.50 5.94 14.65
CA LYS A 45 0.58 4.99 14.38
C LYS A 45 1.97 5.61 14.47
N GLY A 46 2.09 6.88 14.89
CA GLY A 46 3.36 7.58 15.07
C GLY A 46 3.82 8.40 13.86
N PHE A 47 3.01 8.49 12.80
CA PHE A 47 3.33 9.36 11.66
C PHE A 47 3.03 10.82 11.95
N VAL A 48 3.81 11.73 11.35
CA VAL A 48 3.67 13.18 11.50
C VAL A 48 3.18 13.78 10.19
N TYR A 49 1.98 14.34 10.18
CA TYR A 49 1.43 15.00 8.99
C TYR A 49 2.07 16.38 8.77
N ASP A 50 2.55 16.61 7.56
CA ASP A 50 3.04 17.91 7.08
C ASP A 50 1.97 18.55 6.18
N PRO A 51 1.23 19.56 6.67
CA PRO A 51 0.17 20.18 5.89
C PRO A 51 0.69 21.00 4.71
N SER A 52 1.96 21.41 4.72
CA SER A 52 2.55 22.22 3.64
C SER A 52 2.87 21.39 2.40
N ALA A 53 3.30 20.14 2.62
CA ALA A 53 3.66 19.21 1.57
C ALA A 53 2.60 18.13 1.31
N ASP A 54 1.55 18.09 2.14
CA ASP A 54 0.39 17.20 2.05
C ASP A 54 0.71 15.70 2.06
N TYR A 55 1.67 15.30 2.91
CA TYR A 55 2.01 13.91 3.19
C TYR A 55 2.38 13.71 4.67
N LEU A 56 2.52 12.46 5.11
CA LEU A 56 2.99 12.14 6.47
C LEU A 56 4.43 11.61 6.45
N LYS A 57 5.23 12.04 7.41
CA LYS A 57 6.60 11.56 7.65
C LYS A 57 6.57 10.49 8.74
N GLY A 58 7.39 9.45 8.61
CA GLY A 58 7.51 8.44 9.65
C GLY A 58 8.52 7.35 9.31
N GLU A 59 8.47 6.25 10.05
CA GLU A 59 9.27 5.07 9.79
C GLU A 59 8.37 3.91 9.35
N PHE A 60 8.80 3.19 8.31
CA PHE A 60 8.15 1.97 7.85
C PHE A 60 9.17 0.97 7.30
N ASN A 61 9.07 -0.30 7.71
CA ASN A 61 10.01 -1.37 7.34
C ASN A 61 11.50 -0.97 7.50
N GLY A 62 11.81 -0.31 8.62
CA GLY A 62 13.16 0.12 8.99
C GLY A 62 13.72 1.29 8.18
N GLN A 63 12.87 2.01 7.43
CA GLN A 63 13.27 3.17 6.64
C GLN A 63 12.44 4.39 6.99
N GLN A 64 13.07 5.57 6.92
CA GLN A 64 12.34 6.83 6.94
C GLN A 64 11.58 6.97 5.62
N VAL A 65 10.30 7.32 5.72
CA VAL A 65 9.38 7.36 4.57
C VAL A 65 8.49 8.59 4.59
N ASP A 66 8.08 8.98 3.38
CA ASP A 66 6.98 9.89 3.13
C ASP A 66 5.75 9.10 2.67
N VAL A 67 4.60 9.34 3.30
CA VAL A 67 3.34 8.62 3.09
C VAL A 67 2.30 9.55 2.50
N PHE A 68 1.92 9.26 1.25
CA PHE A 68 0.92 10.00 0.49
C PHE A 68 -0.41 9.25 0.49
N ILE A 69 -1.50 9.99 0.62
CA ILE A 69 -2.86 9.45 0.65
C ILE A 69 -3.58 9.92 -0.61
N ALA A 70 -3.94 8.98 -1.47
CA ALA A 70 -4.70 9.25 -2.69
C ALA A 70 -6.17 8.88 -2.53
N THR A 71 -7.04 9.76 -3.01
CA THR A 71 -8.49 9.62 -2.92
C THR A 71 -9.16 9.65 -4.28
N ASN A 72 -10.29 8.95 -4.39
CA ASN A 72 -11.22 9.00 -5.50
C ASN A 72 -12.63 9.16 -4.92
N ASN A 73 -13.42 10.12 -5.42
CA ASN A 73 -14.75 10.43 -4.86
C ASN A 73 -14.76 10.57 -3.32
N ASN A 74 -13.77 11.30 -2.78
CA ASN A 74 -13.53 11.49 -1.34
C ASN A 74 -13.23 10.23 -0.52
N LYS A 75 -13.05 9.07 -1.15
CA LYS A 75 -12.62 7.82 -0.52
C LYS A 75 -11.16 7.54 -0.80
N VAL A 76 -10.40 7.14 0.22
CA VAL A 76 -9.03 6.68 0.06
C VAL A 76 -9.04 5.38 -0.73
N TYR A 77 -8.26 5.33 -1.81
CA TYR A 77 -8.07 4.11 -2.60
C TYR A 77 -6.60 3.66 -2.60
N ARG A 78 -5.67 4.52 -2.18
CA ARG A 78 -4.24 4.20 -2.18
C ARG A 78 -3.50 4.89 -1.04
N ILE A 79 -2.65 4.13 -0.37
CA ILE A 79 -1.54 4.66 0.42
C ILE A 79 -0.25 4.41 -0.37
N MET A 80 0.46 5.48 -0.73
CA MET A 80 1.78 5.40 -1.32
C MET A 80 2.82 5.69 -0.24
N VAL A 81 3.80 4.82 -0.10
CA VAL A 81 4.92 4.93 0.84
C VAL A 81 6.20 5.06 0.02
N CYS A 82 6.89 6.17 0.15
CA CYS A 82 8.14 6.45 -0.56
C CYS A 82 9.29 6.43 0.44
N ASP A 83 10.37 5.71 0.13
CA ASP A 83 11.62 5.85 0.88
C ASP A 83 12.07 7.33 0.79
N LYS A 84 12.45 7.93 1.92
CA LYS A 84 12.88 9.34 1.99
C LYS A 84 14.30 9.53 1.45
N ASN A 85 15.15 8.54 1.65
CA ASN A 85 16.54 8.58 1.22
C ASN A 85 16.67 7.91 -0.14
N ASN A 86 17.56 8.46 -0.96
CA ASN A 86 18.02 7.81 -2.17
C ASN A 86 19.22 6.91 -1.87
N TRP A 87 19.45 5.95 -2.75
CA TRP A 87 20.42 4.89 -2.62
C TRP A 87 21.23 4.74 -3.90
N ASP A 88 22.47 4.27 -3.76
CA ASP A 88 23.21 3.72 -4.88
C ASP A 88 22.60 2.39 -5.36
N GLU A 89 23.11 1.89 -6.47
CA GLU A 89 22.58 0.68 -7.11
C GLU A 89 22.71 -0.58 -6.24
N GLY A 90 23.81 -0.72 -5.49
CA GLY A 90 24.01 -1.85 -4.59
C GLY A 90 23.03 -1.81 -3.41
N GLN A 91 22.88 -0.63 -2.82
CA GLN A 91 22.00 -0.38 -1.69
C GLN A 91 20.52 -0.60 -2.05
N ILE A 92 20.07 -0.09 -3.20
CA ILE A 92 18.67 -0.28 -3.63
C ILE A 92 18.36 -1.75 -3.93
N LYS A 93 19.32 -2.49 -4.50
CA LYS A 93 19.17 -3.93 -4.74
C LYS A 93 18.95 -4.69 -3.43
N ILE A 94 19.77 -4.39 -2.42
CA ILE A 94 19.64 -4.98 -1.07
C ILE A 94 18.28 -4.62 -0.46
N ARG A 95 17.86 -3.36 -0.56
CA ARG A 95 16.57 -2.88 -0.06
C ARG A 95 15.39 -3.59 -0.72
N TYR A 96 15.39 -3.69 -2.05
CA TYR A 96 14.35 -4.38 -2.82
C TYR A 96 14.25 -5.86 -2.44
N ASN A 97 15.37 -6.59 -2.43
CA ASN A 97 15.36 -8.01 -2.06
C ASN A 97 14.95 -8.23 -0.59
N THR A 98 15.33 -7.30 0.29
CA THR A 98 14.89 -7.33 1.70
C THR A 98 13.39 -7.19 1.83
N LEU A 99 12.77 -6.28 1.07
CA LEU A 99 11.31 -6.18 1.01
C LEU A 99 10.69 -7.46 0.45
N CYS A 100 11.23 -8.04 -0.63
CA CYS A 100 10.72 -9.31 -1.16
C CYS A 100 10.69 -10.40 -0.09
N ARG A 101 11.79 -10.59 0.65
CA ARG A 101 11.87 -11.56 1.75
C ARG A 101 10.94 -11.23 2.91
N GLN A 102 10.78 -9.95 3.27
CA GLN A 102 9.88 -9.54 4.35
C GLN A 102 8.41 -9.87 4.02
N PHE A 103 7.98 -9.62 2.78
CA PHE A 103 6.63 -9.97 2.35
C PHE A 103 6.44 -11.48 2.19
N ALA A 104 7.40 -12.20 1.61
CA ALA A 104 7.34 -13.66 1.48
C ALA A 104 7.25 -14.38 2.83
N ASN A 105 7.89 -13.84 3.87
CA ASN A 105 7.85 -14.39 5.23
C ASN A 105 6.64 -13.90 6.07
N ASN A 106 5.75 -13.09 5.50
CA ASN A 106 4.61 -12.54 6.20
C ASN A 106 3.32 -13.27 5.79
N GLN A 107 2.74 -14.00 6.75
CA GLN A 107 1.53 -14.81 6.56
C GLN A 107 0.30 -14.02 6.09
N LYS A 108 0.33 -12.68 6.10
CA LYS A 108 -0.77 -11.83 5.61
C LYS A 108 -0.74 -11.63 4.09
N TYR A 109 0.33 -12.05 3.41
CA TYR A 109 0.53 -11.77 1.99
C TYR A 109 0.78 -13.04 1.19
N VAL A 110 0.32 -13.04 -0.05
CA VAL A 110 0.64 -14.06 -1.05
C VAL A 110 1.30 -13.37 -2.24
N PRO A 111 2.44 -13.86 -2.75
CA PRO A 111 3.09 -13.29 -3.91
C PRO A 111 2.29 -13.57 -5.19
N ILE A 112 2.15 -12.56 -6.05
CA ILE A 112 1.67 -12.73 -7.44
C ILE A 112 2.87 -12.79 -8.38
N SER A 113 3.79 -11.84 -8.24
CA SER A 113 5.02 -11.75 -9.03
C SER A 113 6.02 -10.99 -8.19
N ALA A 114 6.97 -11.71 -7.61
CA ALA A 114 7.90 -11.14 -6.64
C ALA A 114 9.22 -11.90 -6.70
N GLU A 115 10.09 -11.48 -7.62
CA GLU A 115 11.40 -12.09 -7.81
C GLU A 115 12.47 -11.19 -7.19
N GLU A 116 13.39 -11.81 -6.46
CA GLU A 116 14.60 -11.13 -5.99
C GLU A 116 15.54 -10.86 -7.17
N LEU A 117 16.24 -9.73 -7.12
CA LEU A 117 17.25 -9.37 -8.08
C LEU A 117 18.52 -10.19 -7.85
N SER A 118 19.13 -10.65 -8.94
CA SER A 118 20.42 -11.33 -8.86
C SER A 118 21.56 -10.37 -8.48
N ASP A 119 22.63 -10.90 -7.89
CA ASP A 119 23.83 -10.10 -7.58
C ASP A 119 24.45 -9.45 -8.83
N ARG A 120 24.26 -10.08 -10.00
CA ARG A 120 24.78 -9.61 -11.30
C ARG A 120 23.84 -8.64 -12.04
N GLU A 121 22.65 -8.37 -11.49
CA GLU A 121 21.70 -7.46 -12.12
C GLU A 121 22.28 -6.04 -12.24
N ASP A 122 22.31 -5.47 -13.45
CA ASP A 122 22.67 -4.06 -13.70
C ASP A 122 21.38 -3.24 -13.82
N ILE A 123 20.96 -2.66 -12.69
CA ILE A 123 19.68 -1.95 -12.59
C ILE A 123 19.70 -0.70 -13.47
N SER A 124 20.82 0.03 -13.49
CA SER A 124 20.96 1.24 -14.29
C SER A 124 20.81 0.95 -15.78
N TYR A 125 21.52 -0.06 -16.29
CA TYR A 125 21.49 -0.44 -17.69
C TYR A 125 20.10 -0.95 -18.09
N GLU A 126 19.53 -1.89 -17.32
CA GLU A 126 18.24 -2.49 -17.64
C GLU A 126 17.09 -1.47 -17.63
N MET A 127 17.06 -0.55 -16.65
CA MET A 127 16.06 0.53 -16.64
C MET A 127 16.26 1.54 -17.78
N THR A 128 17.51 1.87 -18.11
CA THR A 128 17.81 2.95 -19.06
C THR A 128 17.71 2.48 -20.51
N VAL A 129 18.28 1.30 -20.81
CA VAL A 129 18.41 0.75 -22.15
C VAL A 129 17.22 -0.14 -22.50
N HIS A 130 16.87 -1.10 -21.64
CA HIS A 130 15.76 -2.03 -21.89
C HIS A 130 14.41 -1.53 -21.38
N LYS A 131 14.37 -0.38 -20.69
CA LYS A 131 13.15 0.18 -20.08
C LYS A 131 12.48 -0.80 -19.10
N LYS A 132 13.27 -1.69 -18.50
CA LYS A 132 12.80 -2.68 -17.52
C LYS A 132 12.25 -1.95 -16.30
N LYS A 133 11.14 -2.46 -15.76
CA LYS A 133 10.57 -2.01 -14.48
C LYS A 133 10.72 -3.13 -13.47
N TYR A 134 11.44 -2.86 -12.39
CA TYR A 134 11.54 -3.79 -11.27
C TYR A 134 10.34 -3.61 -10.38
N GLN A 135 9.48 -4.63 -10.30
CA GLN A 135 8.26 -4.59 -9.51
C GLN A 135 8.05 -5.93 -8.81
N ALA A 136 7.68 -5.87 -7.53
CA ALA A 136 7.14 -7.00 -6.80
C ALA A 136 5.70 -6.70 -6.40
N THR A 137 4.81 -7.66 -6.65
CA THR A 137 3.37 -7.58 -6.40
C THR A 137 2.94 -8.73 -5.50
N TYR A 138 2.16 -8.36 -4.48
CA TYR A 138 1.52 -9.24 -3.53
C TYR A 138 0.04 -8.90 -3.42
N VAL A 139 -0.72 -9.82 -2.84
CA VAL A 139 -2.10 -9.59 -2.39
C VAL A 139 -2.20 -9.85 -0.90
N GLN A 140 -3.02 -9.06 -0.22
CA GLN A 140 -3.29 -9.26 1.20
C GLN A 140 -4.43 -10.26 1.40
N LEU A 141 -4.18 -11.28 2.22
CA LEU A 141 -5.16 -12.29 2.63
C LEU A 141 -6.34 -11.66 3.41
N PRO A 142 -7.52 -12.33 3.46
CA PRO A 142 -7.81 -13.74 3.11
C PRO A 142 -7.82 -14.04 1.60
N ALA A 143 -7.81 -15.31 1.21
CA ALA A 143 -7.96 -15.73 -0.19
C ALA A 143 -9.44 -15.93 -0.51
N ASP A 144 -10.14 -14.82 -0.75
CA ASP A 144 -11.55 -14.78 -1.16
C ASP A 144 -11.68 -14.29 -2.62
N ASP A 145 -12.92 -14.18 -3.10
CA ASP A 145 -13.23 -13.76 -4.48
C ASP A 145 -12.69 -12.36 -4.84
N ASP A 146 -12.45 -11.52 -3.82
CA ASP A 146 -11.99 -10.15 -3.95
C ASP A 146 -10.48 -10.01 -3.70
N LEU A 147 -9.72 -11.11 -3.61
CA LEU A 147 -8.27 -11.09 -3.35
C LEU A 147 -7.50 -10.17 -4.31
N SER A 148 -7.88 -10.16 -5.59
CA SER A 148 -7.29 -9.28 -6.62
C SER A 148 -7.50 -7.79 -6.36
N LYS A 149 -8.45 -7.43 -5.48
CA LYS A 149 -8.73 -6.05 -5.10
C LYS A 149 -7.85 -5.54 -3.97
N ARG A 150 -7.05 -6.43 -3.36
CA ARG A 150 -6.21 -6.14 -2.21
C ARG A 150 -4.72 -6.10 -2.51
N LEU A 151 -4.33 -5.30 -3.50
CA LEU A 151 -2.96 -5.27 -4.02
C LEU A 151 -2.00 -4.51 -3.11
N VAL A 152 -0.83 -5.09 -2.89
CA VAL A 152 0.32 -4.41 -2.32
C VAL A 152 1.52 -4.65 -3.21
N TRP A 153 2.13 -3.59 -3.73
CA TRP A 153 3.24 -3.71 -4.67
C TRP A 153 4.26 -2.62 -4.46
N PHE A 154 5.50 -2.87 -4.88
CA PHE A 154 6.55 -1.87 -4.81
C PHE A 154 7.47 -1.96 -6.02
N THR A 155 8.11 -0.84 -6.33
CA THR A 155 8.97 -0.69 -7.50
C THR A 155 10.21 0.16 -7.20
N ILE A 156 11.29 -0.11 -7.92
CA ILE A 156 12.48 0.74 -7.92
C ILE A 156 12.24 1.94 -8.85
N SER A 157 12.36 3.13 -8.28
CA SER A 157 12.33 4.40 -9.01
C SER A 157 13.73 5.01 -9.04
N LYS A 158 13.97 5.85 -10.06
CA LYS A 158 15.24 6.58 -10.24
C LYS A 158 14.99 8.08 -10.27
N PHE A 159 15.74 8.84 -9.51
CA PHE A 159 15.72 10.30 -9.51
C PHE A 159 17.14 10.84 -9.36
N ASN A 160 17.54 11.78 -10.22
CA ASN A 160 18.87 12.39 -10.23
C ASN A 160 20.05 11.40 -10.19
N GLY A 161 19.91 10.23 -10.82
CA GLY A 161 20.96 9.22 -10.88
C GLY A 161 20.97 8.23 -9.71
N GLU A 162 20.18 8.49 -8.68
CA GLU A 162 20.03 7.64 -7.49
C GLU A 162 18.67 6.92 -7.50
N TYR A 163 18.52 5.93 -6.62
CA TYR A 163 17.36 5.05 -6.59
C TYR A 163 16.62 5.06 -5.26
N TYR A 164 15.32 4.81 -5.28
CA TYR A 164 14.50 4.68 -4.07
C TYR A 164 13.33 3.73 -4.34
N ILE A 165 12.74 3.17 -3.28
CA ILE A 165 11.53 2.36 -3.39
C ILE A 165 10.30 3.25 -3.25
N THR A 166 9.33 3.00 -4.12
CA THR A 166 7.95 3.40 -3.86
C THR A 166 7.08 2.15 -3.70
N MET A 167 6.27 2.12 -2.65
CA MET A 167 5.34 1.04 -2.32
C MET A 167 3.90 1.56 -2.29
N TYR A 168 2.97 0.71 -2.68
CA TYR A 168 1.56 1.04 -2.83
C TYR A 168 0.70 0.00 -2.12
N TYR A 169 -0.23 0.47 -1.30
CA TYR A 169 -1.32 -0.32 -0.73
C TYR A 169 -2.61 0.14 -1.39
N ASP A 170 -3.09 -0.65 -2.35
CA ASP A 170 -4.20 -0.29 -3.22
C ASP A 170 -5.48 -0.99 -2.80
N ASN A 171 -6.54 -0.21 -2.67
CA ASN A 171 -7.91 -0.69 -2.54
C ASN A 171 -8.63 -0.47 -3.88
N GLU A 172 -8.67 -1.52 -4.69
CA GLU A 172 -9.26 -1.47 -6.03
C GLU A 172 -10.79 -1.30 -6.03
N PHE A 173 -11.47 -1.46 -4.89
CA PHE A 173 -12.91 -1.14 -4.79
C PHE A 173 -13.20 0.35 -4.93
N ASN A 174 -12.25 1.19 -4.52
CA ASN A 174 -12.39 2.64 -4.55
C ASN A 174 -11.67 3.29 -5.74
N ARG A 175 -10.94 2.50 -6.54
CA ARG A 175 -10.21 3.04 -7.70
C ARG A 175 -11.17 3.44 -8.82
N ALA A 176 -10.88 4.57 -9.47
CA ALA A 176 -11.64 5.01 -10.63
C ALA A 176 -11.64 3.94 -11.73
N GLN A 177 -12.79 3.72 -12.36
CA GLN A 177 -12.95 2.76 -13.46
C GLN A 177 -12.86 3.44 -14.83
N GLY A 178 -12.31 4.65 -14.88
CA GLY A 178 -12.27 5.48 -16.08
C GLY A 178 -13.58 6.21 -16.35
N GLU A 179 -14.42 6.42 -15.32
CA GLU A 179 -15.68 7.17 -15.48
C GLU A 179 -15.45 8.63 -15.94
N ASP A 180 -14.24 9.16 -15.72
CA ASP A 180 -13.82 10.52 -16.08
C ASP A 180 -12.73 10.57 -17.18
N LEU A 181 -12.50 9.47 -17.92
CA LEU A 181 -11.54 9.38 -19.06
C LEU A 181 -12.28 9.18 -20.39
#